data_AF-A0A974HJN2-F1
#
_entry.id   AF-A0A974HJN2-F1
#
_cell.length_a   1.000
_cell.length_b   1.000
_cell.length_c   1.000
_cell.angle_alpha   90.00
_cell.angle_beta   90.00
_cell.angle_gamma   90.00
#
_symmetry.space_group_name_H-M   'P 1'
#
loop_
_entity.id
_entity.type
_entity.pdbx_description
1 polymer ?
#
loop_
_entity_poly.entity_id
_entity_poly.type
_entity_poly.pdbx_seq_one_letter_code
_entity_poly.pdbx_strand_id
1 'polypeptide(L)'
;MDQAVPSTSTGLPIDENYILRRQNLLQELQSNYPDSDEDTCFPDNPQRKNSSEVNAQQIIPDPRLGNNRWCQCGHCLVMYTSECVCCQEIPSVALEIPEDCACITYRCFTPCA
;
A
#
# COMPACT_ATOMS: atom_id res chain seq x y z
N MET A 1 16.91 -37.18 1.54
CA MET A 1 18.02 -36.30 1.15
C MET A 1 17.48 -34.90 1.31
N ASP A 2 17.53 -34.41 2.54
CA ASP A 2 16.95 -33.13 2.95
C ASP A 2 18.11 -32.16 3.13
N GLN A 3 18.33 -31.30 2.14
CA GLN A 3 19.26 -30.20 2.28
C GLN A 3 18.53 -29.05 2.97
N ALA A 4 18.85 -28.86 4.25
CA ALA A 4 18.49 -27.68 5.00
C ALA A 4 19.21 -26.45 4.41
N VAL A 5 18.44 -25.41 4.09
CA VAL A 5 18.97 -24.09 3.76
C VAL A 5 19.65 -23.48 4.98
N PRO A 6 20.88 -22.93 4.87
CA PRO A 6 21.54 -22.28 5.99
C PRO A 6 20.91 -20.91 6.25
N SER A 7 20.17 -20.80 7.36
CA SER A 7 19.76 -19.53 7.95
C SER A 7 20.98 -18.84 8.57
N THR A 8 21.76 -18.10 7.77
CA THR A 8 22.82 -17.24 8.30
C THR A 8 22.22 -15.91 8.74
N SER A 9 21.56 -15.92 9.89
CA SER A 9 21.30 -14.74 10.72
C SER A 9 22.59 -14.39 11.46
N THR A 10 23.52 -13.71 10.82
CA THR A 10 24.62 -13.03 11.50
C THR A 10 24.38 -11.53 11.41
N GLY A 11 23.78 -10.97 12.46
CA GLY A 11 23.74 -9.53 12.64
C GLY A 11 25.17 -9.00 12.78
N LEU A 12 25.62 -8.23 11.80
CA LEU A 12 26.87 -7.46 11.94
C LEU A 12 26.68 -6.46 13.08
N PRO A 13 27.67 -6.29 13.97
CA PRO A 13 27.59 -5.27 15.00
C PRO A 13 27.44 -3.91 14.33
N ILE A 14 26.37 -3.20 14.68
CA ILE A 14 26.13 -1.85 14.19
C ILE A 14 27.23 -0.97 14.80
N ASP A 15 28.09 -0.40 13.96
CA ASP A 15 29.19 0.48 14.37
C ASP A 15 28.65 1.76 15.02
N GLU A 16 29.26 2.22 16.11
CA GLU A 16 28.98 3.49 16.77
C GLU A 16 29.03 4.68 15.79
N ASN A 17 29.93 4.65 14.79
CA ASN A 17 29.97 5.68 13.75
C ASN A 17 28.71 5.68 12.88
N TYR A 18 28.13 4.51 12.61
CA TYR A 18 26.87 4.41 11.87
C TYR A 18 25.71 4.95 12.69
N ILE A 19 25.67 4.65 13.99
CA ILE A 19 24.64 5.16 14.90
C ILE A 19 24.68 6.68 14.95
N LEU A 20 25.87 7.26 15.13
CA LEU A 20 26.07 8.71 15.18
C LEU A 20 25.69 9.38 13.85
N ARG A 21 26.11 8.81 12.72
CA ARG A 21 25.75 9.33 11.40
C ARG A 21 24.23 9.28 11.17
N ARG A 22 23.57 8.21 11.59
CA ARG A 22 22.10 8.08 11.50
C ARG A 22 21.39 9.12 12.36
N GLN A 23 21.85 9.35 13.60
CA GLN A 23 21.26 10.36 14.49
C GLN A 23 21.39 11.77 13.92
N ASN A 24 22.58 12.15 13.42
CA ASN A 24 22.79 13.46 12.81
C ASN A 24 21.87 13.67 11.60
N LEU A 25 21.73 12.65 10.73
CA LEU A 25 20.83 12.73 9.57
C LEU A 25 19.37 12.91 10.00
N LEU A 26 18.92 12.15 11.00
CA LEU A 26 17.55 12.28 11.50
C LEU A 26 17.30 13.66 12.11
N GLN A 27 18.26 14.20 12.85
CA GLN A 27 18.15 15.54 13.43
C GLN A 27 18.09 16.62 12.35
N GLU A 28 18.90 16.50 11.29
CA GLU A 28 18.86 17.42 10.16
C GLU A 28 17.52 17.34 9.42
N LEU A 29 16.98 16.14 9.20
CA LEU A 29 15.66 15.96 8.60
C LEU A 29 14.56 16.59 9.46
N GLN A 30 14.55 16.34 10.76
CA GLN A 30 13.56 16.93 11.68
C GLN A 30 13.66 18.45 11.75
N SER A 31 14.87 19.01 11.64
CA SER A 31 15.06 20.46 11.63
C SER A 31 14.57 21.12 10.34
N ASN A 32 14.67 20.43 9.20
CA ASN A 32 14.24 20.95 7.89
C ASN A 32 12.76 20.67 7.60
N TYR A 33 12.24 19.56 8.14
CA TYR A 33 10.88 19.07 7.95
C TYR A 33 10.29 18.71 9.33
N PRO A 34 9.87 19.71 10.12
CA PRO A 34 9.25 19.45 11.42
C PRO A 34 7.96 18.66 11.21
N ASP A 35 7.72 17.65 12.06
CA ASP A 35 6.45 16.91 12.08
C ASP A 35 5.32 17.91 12.36
N SER A 36 4.53 18.22 11.33
CA SER A 36 3.35 19.06 11.43
C SER A 36 2.14 18.17 11.64
N ASP A 37 1.36 18.41 12.70
CA ASP A 37 0.06 17.74 12.88
C ASP A 37 -0.96 18.12 11.77
N GLU A 38 -0.63 19.13 10.96
CA GLU A 38 -1.41 19.63 9.81
C GLU A 38 -0.82 19.15 8.47
N ASP A 39 -0.14 18.00 8.44
CA ASP A 39 0.43 17.46 7.22
C ASP A 39 -0.67 16.93 6.29
N THR A 40 -1.21 17.81 5.46
CA THR A 40 -2.29 17.54 4.50
C THR A 40 -1.78 16.93 3.19
N CYS A 41 -0.49 16.57 3.12
CA CYS A 41 0.14 16.06 1.90
C CYS A 41 -0.51 14.75 1.39
N PHE A 42 -1.11 13.95 2.28
CA PHE A 42 -1.81 12.71 1.93
C PHE A 42 -3.11 12.56 2.75
N PRO A 43 -4.19 13.27 2.37
CA PRO A 43 -5.44 13.26 3.15
C PRO A 43 -6.08 11.88 3.21
N ASP A 44 -5.80 11.02 2.22
CA ASP A 44 -6.34 9.67 2.11
C ASP A 44 -5.41 8.56 2.65
N ASN A 45 -4.32 8.92 3.36
CA ASN A 45 -3.40 7.91 3.89
C ASN A 45 -4.09 7.06 4.96
N PRO A 46 -4.22 5.73 4.78
CA PRO A 46 -4.92 4.87 5.73
C PRO A 46 -4.24 4.90 7.10
N GLN A 47 -4.99 5.36 8.11
CA GLN A 47 -4.53 5.38 9.50
C GLN A 47 -4.56 3.96 10.06
N ARG A 48 -3.40 3.45 10.51
CA ARG A 48 -3.36 2.23 11.32
C ARG A 48 -4.07 2.51 12.63
N LYS A 49 -5.28 1.98 12.79
CA LYS A 49 -5.96 1.98 14.08
C LYS A 49 -5.15 1.08 15.02
N ASN A 50 -4.77 1.60 16.18
CA ASN A 50 -4.17 0.82 17.27
C ASN A 50 -5.27 -0.05 17.89
N SER A 51 -5.67 -1.13 17.21
CA SER A 51 -6.72 -2.03 17.67
C SER A 51 -6.11 -3.15 18.51
N SER A 52 -6.14 -3.00 19.83
CA SER A 52 -5.93 -4.07 20.81
C SER A 52 -7.18 -4.97 20.99
N GLU A 53 -8.20 -4.79 20.17
CA GLU A 53 -9.45 -5.54 20.26
C GLU A 53 -9.51 -6.57 19.14
N VAL A 54 -9.05 -7.79 19.44
CA VAL A 54 -9.37 -8.98 18.64
C VAL A 54 -10.85 -9.28 18.87
N ASN A 55 -11.72 -8.56 18.17
CA ASN A 55 -13.11 -8.97 18.06
C ASN A 55 -13.11 -10.22 17.18
N ALA A 56 -13.44 -11.37 17.78
CA ALA A 56 -13.60 -12.64 17.10
C ALA A 56 -14.83 -12.57 16.17
N GLN A 57 -14.71 -11.78 15.11
CA GLN A 57 -15.66 -11.72 14.02
C GLN A 57 -15.61 -13.06 13.32
N GLN A 58 -16.76 -13.74 13.30
CA GLN A 58 -16.94 -14.98 12.54
C GLN A 58 -16.36 -14.76 11.14
N ILE A 59 -15.44 -15.64 10.74
CA ILE A 59 -14.78 -15.60 9.43
C ILE A 59 -15.84 -15.97 8.39
N ILE A 60 -16.65 -15.01 7.98
CA ILE A 60 -17.50 -15.14 6.81
C ILE A 60 -16.55 -15.13 5.61
N PRO A 61 -16.58 -16.16 4.74
CA PRO A 61 -15.75 -16.16 3.54
C PRO A 61 -16.07 -14.92 2.70
N ASP A 62 -15.07 -14.10 2.43
CA ASP A 62 -15.23 -12.94 1.57
C ASP A 62 -15.56 -13.43 0.14
N PRO A 63 -16.73 -13.08 -0.42
CA PRO A 63 -17.18 -13.56 -1.73
C PRO A 63 -16.30 -13.07 -2.89
N ARG A 64 -15.42 -12.09 -2.66
CA ARG A 64 -14.50 -11.56 -3.66
C ARG A 64 -13.22 -12.38 -3.81
N LEU A 65 -12.88 -13.19 -2.80
CA LEU A 65 -11.66 -14.00 -2.81
C LEU A 65 -11.70 -15.08 -3.88
N GLY A 66 -10.54 -15.32 -4.51
CA GLY A 66 -10.36 -16.37 -5.50
C GLY A 66 -11.12 -16.15 -6.81
N ASN A 67 -11.68 -14.95 -7.03
CA ASN A 67 -12.28 -14.59 -8.31
C ASN A 67 -12.10 -13.08 -8.59
N ASN A 68 -12.48 -12.65 -9.80
CA ASN A 68 -12.45 -11.26 -10.24
C ASN A 68 -13.82 -10.77 -10.73
N ARG A 69 -14.92 -11.43 -10.31
CA ARG A 69 -16.28 -11.07 -10.76
C ARG A 69 -16.75 -9.71 -10.26
N TRP A 70 -16.09 -9.18 -9.23
CA TRP A 70 -16.29 -7.83 -8.68
C TRP A 70 -15.63 -6.74 -9.55
N CYS A 71 -14.74 -7.12 -10.47
CA CYS A 71 -14.06 -6.18 -11.35
C CYS A 71 -15.03 -5.54 -12.36
N GLN A 72 -15.05 -4.21 -12.40
CA GLN A 72 -15.82 -3.44 -13.39
C GLN A 72 -14.95 -2.89 -14.52
N CYS A 73 -13.65 -2.71 -14.26
CA CYS A 73 -12.71 -2.15 -15.25
C CYS A 73 -12.18 -3.18 -16.25
N GLY A 74 -12.41 -4.49 -16.01
CA GLY A 74 -11.94 -5.60 -16.85
C GLY A 74 -10.49 -6.04 -16.64
N HIS A 75 -9.74 -5.39 -15.74
CA HIS A 75 -8.28 -5.56 -15.62
C HIS A 75 -7.78 -5.99 -14.24
N CYS A 76 -8.68 -6.22 -13.27
CA CYS A 76 -8.27 -6.73 -11.96
C CYS A 76 -7.90 -8.21 -12.04
N LEU A 77 -6.79 -8.55 -11.40
CA LEU A 77 -6.34 -9.93 -11.24
C LEU A 77 -7.09 -10.62 -10.09
N VAL A 78 -7.19 -11.94 -10.16
CA VAL A 78 -7.72 -12.76 -9.06
C VAL A 78 -6.75 -12.69 -7.88
N MET A 79 -7.28 -12.36 -6.70
CA MET A 79 -6.50 -12.31 -5.46
C MET A 79 -7.02 -13.31 -4.43
N TYR A 80 -6.10 -13.79 -3.59
CA TYR A 80 -6.38 -14.72 -2.48
C TYR A 80 -6.34 -14.03 -1.11
N THR A 81 -6.15 -12.71 -1.10
CA THR A 81 -6.15 -11.85 0.09
C THR A 81 -7.33 -10.88 0.02
N SER A 82 -7.77 -10.37 1.17
CA SER A 82 -8.96 -9.50 1.31
C SER A 82 -8.79 -8.08 0.73
N GLU A 83 -7.82 -7.88 -0.15
CA GLU A 83 -7.48 -6.59 -0.78
C GLU A 83 -8.12 -6.45 -2.17
N CYS A 84 -9.30 -7.05 -2.35
CA CYS A 84 -10.02 -7.13 -3.62
C CYS A 84 -10.88 -5.86 -3.89
N VAL A 85 -10.30 -4.84 -4.53
CA VAL A 85 -11.00 -3.59 -4.89
C VAL A 85 -10.73 -3.16 -6.34
N CYS A 86 -11.77 -2.74 -7.07
CA CYS A 86 -11.64 -2.22 -8.44
C CYS A 86 -11.42 -0.71 -8.43
N CYS A 87 -10.63 -0.18 -9.38
CA CYS A 87 -10.41 1.27 -9.52
C CYS A 87 -11.71 2.06 -9.78
N GLN A 88 -12.74 1.43 -10.33
CA GLN A 88 -14.06 2.02 -10.53
C GLN A 88 -14.91 2.06 -9.24
N GLU A 89 -14.54 1.31 -8.19
CA GLU A 89 -15.26 1.31 -6.91
C GLU A 89 -14.83 2.44 -5.98
N ILE A 90 -13.66 3.05 -6.21
CA ILE A 90 -13.13 4.13 -5.39
C ILE A 90 -13.52 5.45 -6.07
N PRO A 91 -14.45 6.25 -5.52
CA PRO A 91 -15.01 7.41 -6.24
C PRO A 91 -13.96 8.44 -6.64
N SER A 92 -13.01 8.74 -5.76
CA SER A 92 -11.91 9.68 -6.05
C SER A 92 -11.02 9.17 -7.18
N VAL A 93 -10.79 7.86 -7.28
CA VAL A 93 -10.02 7.25 -8.37
C VAL A 93 -10.82 7.25 -9.67
N ALA A 94 -12.11 6.90 -9.61
CA ALA A 94 -12.98 6.83 -10.78
C ALA A 94 -13.12 8.20 -11.47
N LEU A 95 -13.14 9.29 -10.70
CA LEU A 95 -13.17 10.67 -11.23
C LEU A 95 -11.93 11.07 -12.02
N GLU A 96 -10.78 10.44 -11.75
CA GLU A 96 -9.52 10.70 -12.45
C GLU A 96 -9.33 9.83 -13.69
N ILE A 97 -10.24 8.87 -13.93
CA ILE A 97 -10.21 8.04 -15.15
C ILE A 97 -10.86 8.84 -16.28
N PRO A 98 -10.16 9.08 -17.41
CA PRO A 98 -10.73 9.77 -18.56
C PRO A 98 -12.02 9.10 -19.06
N GLU A 99 -12.97 9.88 -19.61
CA GLU A 99 -14.25 9.34 -20.11
C GLU A 99 -14.07 8.27 -21.20
N ASP A 100 -12.98 8.34 -21.97
CA ASP A 100 -12.62 7.36 -23.00
C ASP A 100 -11.89 6.13 -22.45
N CYS A 101 -11.66 6.08 -21.14
CA CYS A 101 -10.98 5.00 -20.43
C CYS A 101 -11.88 4.24 -19.46
N ALA A 102 -11.70 2.91 -19.44
CA ALA A 102 -12.38 2.03 -18.50
C ALA A 102 -11.57 1.73 -17.23
N CYS A 103 -10.27 2.05 -17.21
CA CYS A 103 -9.35 1.62 -16.15
C CYS A 103 -8.19 2.61 -15.98
N ILE A 104 -7.80 2.87 -14.73
CA ILE A 104 -6.75 3.83 -14.38
C ILE A 104 -5.36 3.49 -14.94
N THR A 105 -5.08 2.22 -15.25
CA THR A 105 -3.77 1.80 -15.77
C THR A 105 -3.63 1.98 -17.28
N TYR A 106 -4.72 2.28 -17.99
CA TYR A 106 -4.67 2.52 -19.43
C TYR A 106 -4.61 4.01 -19.75
N ARG A 107 -3.80 4.34 -20.76
CA ARG A 107 -3.90 5.61 -21.48
C ARG A 107 -4.77 5.39 -22.70
N CYS A 108 -5.91 6.03 -22.74
CA CYS A 108 -6.74 6.09 -23.92
C CYS A 108 -6.19 7.23 -24.78
N PHE A 109 -5.81 6.89 -26.00
CA PHE A 109 -5.31 7.86 -26.96
C PHE A 109 -6.53 8.62 -27.51
N THR A 110 -6.84 9.77 -26.94
CA THR A 110 -7.60 10.77 -27.67
C THR A 110 -6.68 11.36 -28.74
N PRO A 111 -6.99 11.25 -30.05
CA PRO A 111 -6.36 12.12 -31.02
C PRO A 111 -6.79 13.56 -30.69
N CYS A 112 -5.83 14.47 -30.50
CA CYS A 112 -6.12 15.89 -30.38
C CYS A 112 -6.94 16.33 -31.60
N ALA A 113 -8.13 16.89 -31.36
CA ALA A 113 -8.95 17.53 -32.38
C ALA A 113 -8.44 18.92 -32.73
#